data_AF-A0AAD8GT62-F1
#
_entry.id   AF-A0AAD8GT62-F1
#
_cell.length_a   1.000
_cell.length_b   1.000
_cell.length_c   1.000
_cell.angle_alpha   90.00
_cell.angle_beta   90.00
_cell.angle_gamma   90.00
#
_symmetry.space_group_name_H-M   'P 1'
#
loop_
_entity.id
_entity.type
_entity.pdbx_description
1 polymer ?
#
loop_
_entity_poly.entity_id
_entity_poly.type
_entity_poly.pdbx_seq_one_letter_code
_entity_poly.pdbx_strand_id
1 'polypeptide(L)'
;MADSDNESGGHNGGELISAREQDRFLPIANVSRIMKKALPANAKISKDAKETVQECVSEFISFVTGEASDKCQREKRKTINGDDLLWAMTTLGFEEYVEPLKVYLAKYREMEGEKTNVAGGNDSGAGGGGLQSPVMSGVHVQYQNHQQQYNNSGGGNINMNNQGHVYGGGGFHQMGMGGGASGRQR
;
A
#
# COMPACT_ATOMS: atom_id res chain seq x y z
N MET A 1 -29.08 54.46 2.94
CA MET A 1 -28.21 53.60 2.09
C MET A 1 -27.48 52.67 3.04
N ALA A 2 -27.52 51.36 2.73
CA ALA A 2 -26.65 50.32 3.29
C ALA A 2 -25.17 50.73 3.09
N ASP A 3 -24.19 50.29 3.87
CA ASP A 3 -23.79 48.88 3.96
C ASP A 3 -23.20 48.50 5.33
N SER A 4 -23.52 47.26 5.71
CA SER A 4 -22.87 46.47 6.75
C SER A 4 -21.71 45.71 6.10
N ASP A 5 -20.50 45.82 6.64
CA ASP A 5 -19.43 44.87 6.31
C ASP A 5 -18.96 44.13 7.57
N ASN A 6 -19.43 42.89 7.63
CA ASN A 6 -19.11 41.83 8.56
C ASN A 6 -17.89 41.07 8.03
N GLU A 7 -16.70 41.32 8.57
CA GLU A 7 -15.51 40.51 8.32
C GLU A 7 -15.46 39.34 9.31
N SER A 8 -16.18 38.27 8.95
CA SER A 8 -15.97 36.93 9.48
C SER A 8 -14.98 36.19 8.59
N GLY A 9 -13.76 35.98 9.07
CA GLY A 9 -12.74 35.14 8.43
C GLY A 9 -12.10 34.19 9.45
N GLY A 10 -12.74 33.04 9.70
CA GLY A 10 -12.26 32.02 10.62
C GLY A 10 -10.92 31.41 10.20
N HIS A 11 -9.93 31.53 11.08
CA HIS A 11 -8.64 30.83 10.98
C HIS A 11 -8.78 29.39 11.49
N ASN A 12 -9.51 28.53 10.78
CA ASN A 12 -9.66 27.10 11.12
C ASN A 12 -8.97 26.17 10.12
N GLY A 13 -7.87 26.62 9.49
CA GLY A 13 -7.06 25.81 8.56
C GLY A 13 -5.79 25.21 9.16
N GLY A 14 -5.34 25.69 10.34
CA GLY A 14 -4.06 25.31 10.95
C GLY A 14 -4.11 24.11 11.91
N GLU A 15 -5.28 23.78 12.47
CA GLU A 15 -5.39 22.69 13.47
C GLU A 15 -5.39 21.29 12.85
N LEU A 16 -5.92 21.12 11.63
CA LEU A 16 -6.03 19.80 10.99
C LEU A 16 -4.68 19.27 10.48
N ILE A 17 -3.77 20.17 10.10
CA ILE A 17 -2.41 19.80 9.67
C ILE A 17 -1.58 19.36 10.88
N SER A 18 -1.77 20.03 12.03
CA SER A 18 -1.10 19.69 13.30
C SER A 18 -1.47 18.30 13.81
N ALA A 19 -2.75 17.93 13.79
CA ALA A 19 -3.20 16.62 14.27
C ALA A 19 -2.62 15.45 13.46
N ARG A 20 -2.61 15.56 12.12
CA ARG A 20 -2.06 14.53 11.24
C ARG A 20 -0.54 14.40 11.33
N GLU A 21 0.14 15.50 11.63
CA GLU A 21 1.58 15.48 11.82
C GLU A 21 1.96 14.81 13.16
N GLN A 22 1.17 15.05 14.21
CA GLN A 22 1.36 14.39 15.50
C GLN A 22 1.21 12.87 15.42
N ASP A 23 0.34 12.34 14.56
CA ASP A 23 0.17 10.89 14.34
C ASP A 23 1.46 10.20 13.84
N ARG A 24 2.38 10.95 13.24
CA ARG A 24 3.66 10.43 12.73
C ARG A 24 4.75 10.35 13.80
N PHE A 25 4.55 11.01 14.94
CA PHE A 25 5.55 11.11 15.98
C PHE A 25 5.31 10.08 17.09
N LEU A 26 6.40 9.47 17.56
CA LEU A 26 6.35 8.66 18.77
C LEU A 26 6.06 9.56 19.98
N PRO A 27 5.36 9.08 21.02
CA PRO A 27 5.10 9.88 22.22
C PRO A 27 6.40 10.45 22.81
N ILE A 28 6.45 11.77 23.00
CA ILE A 28 7.64 12.49 23.49
C ILE A 28 8.18 11.93 24.81
N ALA A 29 7.29 11.39 25.66
CA ALA A 29 7.66 10.74 26.92
C ALA A 29 8.51 9.48 26.72
N ASN A 30 8.21 8.68 25.68
CA ASN A 30 8.97 7.48 25.35
C ASN A 30 10.35 7.84 24.80
N VAL A 31 10.41 8.83 23.89
CA VAL A 31 11.66 9.38 23.35
C VAL A 31 12.53 9.92 24.49
N SER A 32 11.98 10.79 25.33
CA SER A 32 12.70 11.39 26.46
C SER A 32 13.23 10.35 27.45
N ARG A 33 12.49 9.26 27.70
CA ARG A 33 12.91 8.18 28.60
C ARG A 33 14.12 7.44 28.03
N ILE A 34 14.14 7.16 26.73
CA ILE A 34 15.26 6.47 26.07
C ILE A 34 16.49 7.38 26.04
N MET A 35 16.33 8.65 25.63
CA MET A 35 17.42 9.61 25.65
C MET A 35 18.08 9.71 27.03
N LYS A 36 17.31 9.62 28.12
CA LYS A 36 17.86 9.63 29.48
C LYS A 36 18.68 8.41 29.88
N LYS A 37 18.46 7.25 29.28
CA LYS A 37 19.28 6.07 29.56
C LYS A 37 20.72 6.22 29.07
N ALA A 38 20.96 7.07 28.08
CA ALA A 38 22.28 7.36 27.54
C ALA A 38 23.03 8.49 28.29
N LEU A 39 22.42 9.06 29.34
CA LEU A 39 22.96 10.22 30.06
C LEU A 39 23.10 9.95 31.56
N PRO A 40 23.96 10.69 32.27
CA PRO A 40 24.03 10.65 33.73
C PRO A 40 22.68 10.96 34.39
N ALA A 41 22.43 10.38 35.57
CA ALA A 41 21.14 10.43 36.26
C ALA A 41 20.61 11.85 36.51
N ASN A 42 21.50 12.82 36.75
CA ASN A 42 21.19 14.22 37.04
C ASN A 42 21.17 15.13 35.80
N ALA A 43 21.52 14.61 34.62
CA ALA A 43 21.51 15.42 33.41
C ALA A 43 20.08 15.92 33.12
N LYS A 44 19.95 17.07 32.45
CA LYS A 44 18.68 17.58 31.90
C LYS A 44 18.72 17.51 30.36
N ILE A 45 17.58 17.34 29.70
CA ILE A 45 17.44 17.45 28.24
C ILE A 45 16.48 18.62 28.01
N SER A 46 16.87 19.56 27.15
CA SER A 46 16.02 20.68 26.76
C SER A 46 14.76 20.20 26.04
N LYS A 47 13.76 21.07 25.91
CA LYS A 47 12.57 20.78 25.13
C LYS A 47 12.95 20.51 23.66
N ASP A 48 13.69 21.44 23.06
CA ASP A 48 14.09 21.41 21.65
C ASP A 48 14.86 20.13 21.31
N ALA A 49 15.78 19.68 22.17
CA ALA A 49 16.52 18.44 21.92
C ALA A 49 15.61 17.19 21.91
N LYS A 50 14.53 17.18 22.70
CA LYS A 50 13.56 16.07 22.66
C LYS A 50 12.74 16.10 21.36
N GLU A 51 12.34 17.29 20.92
CA GLU A 51 11.58 17.48 19.68
C GLU A 51 12.43 17.12 18.46
N THR A 52 13.69 17.58 18.41
CA THR A 52 14.62 17.20 17.33
C THR A 52 14.83 15.69 17.26
N VAL A 53 15.04 15.01 18.39
CA VAL A 53 15.22 13.55 18.38
C VAL A 53 13.90 12.82 18.04
N GLN A 54 12.76 13.38 18.41
CA GLN A 54 11.44 12.86 18.01
C GLN A 54 11.23 12.94 16.49
N GLU A 55 11.65 14.05 15.86
CA GLU A 55 11.64 14.19 14.41
C GLU A 55 12.62 13.19 13.75
N CYS A 56 13.86 13.13 14.25
CA CYS A 56 14.88 12.23 13.72
C CYS A 56 14.47 10.75 13.81
N VAL A 57 13.79 10.31 14.87
CA VAL A 57 13.37 8.90 14.97
C VAL A 57 12.25 8.57 13.99
N SER A 58 11.33 9.51 13.73
CA SER A 58 10.29 9.32 12.71
C SER A 58 10.88 9.29 11.30
N GLU A 59 11.88 10.13 11.03
CA GLU A 59 12.64 10.06 9.78
C GLU A 59 13.42 8.75 9.67
N PHE A 60 14.08 8.29 10.74
CA PHE A 60 14.81 7.03 10.77
C PHE A 60 13.90 5.83 10.43
N ILE A 61 12.69 5.78 10.99
CA ILE A 61 11.70 4.75 10.65
C ILE A 61 11.40 4.80 9.15
N SER A 62 11.12 5.98 8.61
CA SER A 62 10.80 6.17 7.18
C SER A 62 11.98 5.80 6.28
N PHE A 63 13.20 6.13 6.69
CA PHE A 63 14.42 5.86 5.96
C PHE A 63 14.71 4.36 5.85
N VAL A 64 14.72 3.65 6.98
CA VAL A 64 14.98 2.20 7.02
C VAL A 64 13.86 1.42 6.32
N THR A 65 12.60 1.81 6.55
CA THR A 65 11.46 1.13 5.92
C THR A 65 11.38 1.38 4.42
N GLY A 66 11.82 2.55 3.95
CA GLY A 66 11.97 2.85 2.52
C GLY A 66 12.96 1.91 1.85
N GLU A 67 14.17 1.78 2.39
CA GLU A 67 15.21 0.90 1.84
C GLU A 67 14.78 -0.59 1.85
N ALA A 68 14.14 -1.04 2.93
CA ALA A 68 13.60 -2.39 3.03
C ALA A 68 12.45 -2.63 2.03
N SER A 69 11.60 -1.63 1.82
CA SER A 69 10.52 -1.66 0.82
C SER A 69 11.09 -1.83 -0.58
N ASP A 70 12.13 -1.07 -0.94
CA ASP A 70 12.73 -1.15 -2.28
C ASP A 70 13.31 -2.53 -2.56
N LYS A 71 13.99 -3.15 -1.58
CA LYS A 71 14.41 -4.55 -1.69
C LYS A 71 13.22 -5.50 -1.88
N CYS A 72 12.21 -5.39 -1.02
CA CYS A 72 11.02 -6.24 -1.09
C CYS A 72 10.35 -6.17 -2.47
N GLN A 73 10.20 -4.97 -3.02
CA GLN A 73 9.60 -4.73 -4.34
C GLN A 73 10.47 -5.27 -5.48
N ARG A 74 11.80 -5.10 -5.40
CA ARG A 74 12.76 -5.68 -6.36
C ARG A 74 12.67 -7.21 -6.41
N GLU A 75 12.36 -7.84 -5.29
CA GLU A 75 12.08 -9.28 -5.18
C GLU A 75 10.63 -9.67 -5.53
N LYS A 76 9.84 -8.73 -6.08
CA LYS A 76 8.44 -8.91 -6.48
C LYS A 76 7.51 -9.33 -5.33
N ARG A 77 7.86 -8.99 -4.09
CA ARG A 77 7.03 -9.19 -2.91
C ARG A 77 6.26 -7.92 -2.57
N LYS A 78 5.06 -8.08 -2.00
CA LYS A 78 4.20 -6.97 -1.55
C LYS A 78 4.28 -6.73 -0.04
N THR A 79 4.90 -7.64 0.69
CA THR A 79 4.98 -7.62 2.15
C THR A 79 6.43 -7.66 2.56
N ILE A 80 6.85 -6.60 3.25
CA ILE A 80 8.17 -6.47 3.87
C ILE A 80 8.24 -7.48 5.02
N ASN A 81 9.35 -8.22 5.10
CA ASN A 81 9.61 -9.15 6.19
C ASN A 81 10.84 -8.74 7.04
N GLY A 82 11.16 -9.51 8.07
CA GLY A 82 12.31 -9.22 8.93
C GLY A 82 13.67 -9.28 8.23
N ASP A 83 13.81 -10.10 7.19
CA ASP A 83 15.07 -10.26 6.45
C ASP A 83 15.32 -9.07 5.49
N ASP A 84 14.27 -8.35 5.09
CA ASP A 84 14.38 -7.07 4.38
C ASP A 84 14.96 -5.98 5.29
N LEU A 85 14.47 -5.91 6.54
CA LEU A 85 14.96 -4.94 7.52
C LEU A 85 16.42 -5.21 7.90
N LEU A 86 16.80 -6.47 8.10
CA LEU A 86 18.19 -6.83 8.38
C LEU A 86 19.13 -6.42 7.23
N TRP A 87 18.72 -6.64 5.99
CA TRP A 87 19.48 -6.20 4.82
C TRP A 87 19.58 -4.67 4.73
N ALA A 88 18.46 -3.96 4.95
CA ALA A 88 18.44 -2.50 4.93
C ALA A 88 19.40 -1.92 5.97
N MET A 89 19.42 -2.48 7.19
CA MET A 89 20.37 -2.04 8.23
C MET A 89 21.83 -2.17 7.78
N THR A 90 22.20 -3.27 7.12
CA THR A 90 23.56 -3.43 6.56
C THR A 90 23.82 -2.39 5.46
N THR A 91 22.92 -2.29 4.48
CA THR A 91 23.09 -1.37 3.32
C THR A 91 23.21 0.09 3.73
N LEU A 92 22.47 0.50 4.77
CA LEU A 92 22.47 1.87 5.27
C LEU A 92 23.64 2.17 6.23
N GLY A 93 24.52 1.20 6.50
CA GLY A 93 25.69 1.37 7.37
C GLY A 93 25.42 1.19 8.86
N PHE A 94 24.28 0.62 9.25
CA PHE A 94 23.87 0.33 10.62
C PHE A 94 24.23 -1.11 11.04
N GLU A 95 25.39 -1.60 10.61
CA GLU A 95 25.80 -3.01 10.76
C GLU A 95 25.85 -3.47 12.23
N GLU A 96 26.21 -2.57 13.16
CA GLU A 96 26.27 -2.87 14.59
C GLU A 96 24.93 -3.29 15.19
N TYR A 97 23.81 -2.95 14.53
CA TYR A 97 22.46 -3.33 14.97
C TYR A 97 22.01 -4.69 14.42
N VAL A 98 22.67 -5.23 13.39
CA VAL A 98 22.21 -6.42 12.66
C VAL A 98 22.18 -7.66 13.56
N GLU A 99 23.23 -7.88 14.34
CA GLU A 99 23.36 -9.08 15.16
C GLU A 99 22.38 -9.10 16.34
N PRO A 100 22.21 -8.01 17.10
CA PRO A 100 21.11 -7.89 18.06
C PRO A 100 19.73 -8.11 17.43
N LEU A 101 19.49 -7.59 16.22
CA LEU A 101 18.21 -7.73 15.53
C LEU A 101 17.94 -9.16 15.04
N LYS A 102 18.96 -9.91 14.60
CA LYS A 102 18.82 -11.33 14.25
C LYS A 102 18.37 -12.16 15.46
N VAL A 103 18.98 -11.93 16.62
CA VAL A 103 18.59 -12.62 17.87
C VAL A 103 17.15 -12.27 18.23
N TYR A 104 16.74 -11.01 18.09
CA TYR A 104 15.37 -10.58 18.34
C TYR A 104 14.38 -11.26 17.37
N LEU A 105 14.70 -11.28 16.07
CA LEU A 105 13.86 -11.88 15.03
C LEU A 105 13.67 -13.39 15.24
N ALA A 106 14.73 -14.11 15.64
CA ALA A 106 14.64 -15.52 15.97
C ALA A 106 13.66 -15.77 17.12
N LYS A 107 13.82 -15.05 18.24
CA LYS A 107 12.91 -15.15 19.39
C LYS A 107 11.48 -14.78 19.05
N TYR A 108 11.27 -13.78 18.20
CA TYR A 108 9.94 -13.39 17.73
C TYR A 108 9.27 -14.53 16.95
N ARG A 109 10.01 -15.19 16.05
CA ARG A 109 9.51 -16.33 15.27
C ARG A 109 9.17 -17.53 16.15
N GLU A 110 9.96 -17.80 17.20
CA GLU A 110 9.67 -18.85 18.19
C GLU A 110 8.35 -18.56 18.92
N MET A 111 8.18 -17.35 19.46
CA MET A 111 6.96 -16.96 20.19
C MET A 111 5.70 -16.96 19.32
N GLU A 112 5.79 -16.52 18.06
CA GLU A 112 4.65 -16.57 17.13
C GLU A 112 4.31 -18.01 16.72
N GLY A 113 5.32 -18.87 16.52
CA GLY A 113 5.14 -20.28 16.23
C GLY A 113 4.49 -21.07 17.38
N GLU A 114 4.79 -20.71 18.63
CA GLU A 114 4.14 -21.31 19.81
C GLU A 114 2.64 -20.96 19.87
N LYS A 115 2.24 -19.72 19.57
CA LYS A 115 0.83 -19.31 19.54
C LYS A 115 -0.01 -20.10 18.54
N THR A 116 0.59 -20.56 17.44
CA THR A 116 -0.09 -21.43 16.47
C THR A 116 -0.22 -22.89 16.94
N ASN A 117 0.64 -23.35 17.84
CA ASN A 117 0.64 -24.74 18.32
C ASN A 117 -0.33 -24.98 19.51
N VAL A 118 -0.64 -23.96 20.31
CA VAL A 118 -1.61 -24.09 21.44
C VAL A 118 -3.08 -24.14 20.99
N ALA A 119 -3.40 -23.81 19.74
CA ALA A 119 -4.75 -23.89 19.19
C ALA A 119 -5.10 -25.26 18.56
N GLY A 120 -4.19 -26.24 18.59
CA GLY A 120 -4.29 -27.49 17.82
C GLY A 120 -4.52 -28.77 18.63
N GLY A 121 -5.00 -28.71 19.87
CA GLY A 121 -5.23 -29.90 20.72
C GLY A 121 -6.70 -30.22 20.96
N ASN A 122 -7.17 -31.34 20.37
CA ASN A 122 -8.50 -31.98 20.45
C ASN A 122 -9.64 -31.40 19.61
N ASP A 123 -9.84 -31.91 18.40
CA ASP A 123 -11.02 -32.73 18.05
C ASP A 123 -10.85 -33.38 16.67
N SER A 124 -11.32 -34.61 16.52
CA SER A 124 -11.28 -35.37 15.27
C SER A 124 -12.47 -34.98 14.40
N GLY A 125 -12.26 -34.22 13.32
CA GLY A 125 -13.36 -33.88 12.42
C GLY A 125 -12.89 -33.30 11.09
N ALA A 126 -13.18 -34.01 10.00
CA ALA A 126 -12.90 -33.63 8.63
C ALA A 126 -13.58 -32.30 8.23
N GLY A 127 -12.86 -31.43 7.50
CA GLY A 127 -13.45 -30.28 6.83
C GLY A 127 -12.43 -29.21 6.47
N GLY A 128 -12.26 -28.96 5.16
CA GLY A 128 -11.25 -28.05 4.63
C GLY A 128 -11.48 -26.57 4.96
N GLY A 129 -10.39 -25.81 4.87
CA GLY A 129 -10.38 -24.35 4.95
C GLY A 129 -8.98 -23.85 5.26
N GLY A 130 -8.28 -23.31 4.26
CA GLY A 130 -6.94 -22.73 4.42
C GLY A 130 -6.98 -21.57 5.41
N LEU A 131 -6.38 -21.78 6.58
CA LEU A 131 -6.21 -20.77 7.62
C LEU A 131 -5.01 -19.89 7.26
N GLN A 132 -5.33 -18.66 6.86
CA GLN A 132 -4.38 -17.58 6.67
C GLN A 132 -3.73 -17.24 8.02
N SER A 133 -2.41 -17.43 8.12
CA SER A 133 -1.61 -16.92 9.24
C SER A 133 -1.90 -15.43 9.44
N PRO A 134 -1.92 -14.92 10.70
CA PRO A 134 -2.01 -13.50 10.94
C PRO A 134 -0.70 -12.87 10.48
N VAL A 135 -0.66 -12.44 9.22
CA VAL A 135 0.35 -11.53 8.70
C VAL A 135 0.32 -10.33 9.62
N MET A 136 1.51 -9.95 10.16
CA MET A 136 1.71 -8.65 10.79
C MET A 136 0.93 -7.63 9.96
N SER A 137 0.00 -6.92 10.61
CA SER A 137 -0.67 -5.79 9.99
C SER A 137 0.44 -4.84 9.54
N GLY A 138 0.81 -4.99 8.27
CA GLY A 138 1.97 -4.33 7.71
C GLY A 138 1.72 -2.85 7.89
N VAL A 139 2.76 -2.11 8.28
CA VAL A 139 2.73 -0.68 8.08
C VAL A 139 2.57 -0.50 6.57
N HIS A 140 1.32 -0.28 6.13
CA HIS A 140 1.02 0.05 4.75
C HIS A 140 1.45 1.51 4.59
N VAL A 141 2.76 1.71 4.43
CA VAL A 141 3.28 3.00 3.99
C VAL A 141 2.83 3.15 2.55
N GLN A 142 1.73 3.86 2.37
CA GLN A 142 1.17 4.15 1.06
C GLN A 142 2.08 5.20 0.39
N TYR A 143 3.14 4.74 -0.29
CA TYR A 143 3.86 5.59 -1.22
C TYR A 143 2.94 5.93 -2.39
N GLN A 144 2.50 7.18 -2.47
CA GLN A 144 1.75 7.69 -3.61
C GLN A 144 2.68 7.78 -4.82
N ASN A 145 2.67 6.74 -5.66
CA ASN A 145 3.39 6.71 -6.92
C ASN A 145 2.59 7.52 -7.96
N HIS A 146 2.99 8.77 -8.21
CA HIS A 146 2.43 9.59 -9.27
C HIS A 146 3.11 9.29 -10.61
N GLN A 147 2.86 8.10 -11.16
CA GLN A 147 3.10 7.84 -12.58
C GLN A 147 1.90 7.17 -13.21
N GLN A 148 1.01 8.01 -13.76
CA GLN A 148 0.08 7.59 -14.79
C GLN A 148 -0.31 8.79 -15.65
N GLN A 149 0.59 9.19 -16.55
CA GLN A 149 0.16 9.91 -17.75
C GLN A 149 1.20 9.87 -18.86
N TYR A 150 1.41 8.70 -19.48
CA TYR A 150 1.89 8.67 -20.86
C TYR A 150 1.22 7.56 -21.65
N ASN A 151 0.64 7.98 -22.78
CA ASN A 151 0.13 7.23 -23.92
C ASN A 151 -1.01 6.24 -23.71
N ASN A 152 -2.24 6.66 -24.05
CA ASN A 152 -2.98 6.00 -25.14
C ASN A 152 -4.09 6.91 -25.69
N SER A 153 -3.77 7.80 -26.63
CA SER A 153 -4.76 8.41 -27.52
C SER A 153 -4.55 7.85 -28.92
N GLY A 154 -5.29 6.80 -29.26
CA GLY A 154 -5.36 6.33 -30.64
C GLY A 154 -5.63 4.83 -30.77
N GLY A 155 -6.90 4.45 -30.89
CA GLY A 155 -7.27 3.09 -31.27
C GLY A 155 -8.78 2.88 -31.23
N GLY A 156 -9.44 3.18 -32.34
CA GLY A 156 -10.87 2.96 -32.52
C GLY A 156 -11.24 1.47 -32.48
N ASN A 157 -12.37 1.16 -31.84
CA ASN A 157 -12.95 -0.18 -31.84
C ASN A 157 -13.65 -0.45 -33.19
N ILE A 158 -13.09 -1.33 -34.01
CA ILE A 158 -13.82 -1.99 -35.09
C ILE A 158 -14.19 -3.39 -34.58
N ASN A 159 -15.48 -3.58 -34.34
CA ASN A 159 -16.09 -4.85 -33.94
C ASN A 159 -16.35 -5.68 -35.21
N MET A 160 -15.52 -6.69 -35.49
CA MET A 160 -15.69 -7.60 -36.62
C MET A 160 -16.25 -8.93 -36.08
N ASN A 161 -17.57 -9.07 -36.09
CA ASN A 161 -18.24 -10.30 -35.71
C ASN A 161 -18.19 -11.30 -36.89
N ASN A 162 -17.49 -12.40 -36.68
CA ASN A 162 -17.29 -13.49 -37.62
C ASN A 162 -18.40 -14.54 -37.45
N GLN A 163 -19.27 -14.70 -38.46
CA GLN A 163 -20.04 -15.93 -38.66
C GLN A 163 -19.87 -16.39 -40.10
N GLY A 164 -19.21 -17.53 -40.27
CA GLY A 164 -19.07 -18.21 -41.54
C GLY A 164 -20.27 -19.11 -41.84
N HIS A 165 -20.59 -19.21 -43.13
CA HIS A 165 -21.12 -20.42 -43.79
C HIS A 165 -21.10 -20.18 -45.31
N VAL A 166 -20.22 -20.87 -46.04
CA VAL A 166 -20.26 -20.98 -47.51
C VAL A 166 -20.06 -22.46 -47.88
N TYR A 167 -21.17 -23.08 -48.29
CA TYR A 167 -21.28 -24.16 -49.28
C TYR A 167 -22.41 -23.65 -50.21
N GLY A 168 -22.39 -23.67 -51.54
CA GLY A 168 -21.55 -24.22 -52.59
C GLY A 168 -22.41 -24.18 -53.88
N GLY A 169 -21.79 -24.38 -55.05
CA GLY A 169 -22.50 -24.83 -56.26
C GLY A 169 -22.90 -23.74 -57.26
N GLY A 170 -22.34 -23.82 -58.47
CA GLY A 170 -22.51 -22.86 -59.57
C GLY A 170 -23.80 -23.01 -60.39
N GLY A 171 -23.91 -22.21 -61.45
CA GLY A 171 -24.93 -22.38 -62.49
C GLY A 171 -25.41 -21.07 -63.11
N PHE A 172 -24.95 -20.78 -64.33
CA PHE A 172 -25.40 -19.70 -65.23
C PHE A 172 -26.81 -19.93 -65.80
N HIS A 173 -27.37 -18.85 -66.38
CA HIS A 173 -28.59 -18.70 -67.24
C HIS A 173 -29.84 -18.22 -66.48
N GLN A 174 -30.75 -17.39 -67.01
CA GLN A 174 -30.88 -16.57 -68.23
C GLN A 174 -32.26 -15.86 -68.12
N MET A 175 -32.34 -14.61 -68.59
CA MET A 175 -33.51 -13.79 -69.00
C MET A 175 -34.85 -13.82 -68.24
N GLY A 176 -35.47 -12.64 -68.11
CA GLY A 176 -36.94 -12.53 -68.12
C GLY A 176 -37.49 -11.23 -67.55
N MET A 177 -38.05 -10.40 -68.43
CA MET A 177 -38.74 -9.13 -68.14
C MET A 177 -40.11 -9.29 -67.48
N GLY A 178 -40.61 -8.17 -66.91
CA GLY A 178 -42.03 -7.88 -66.65
C GLY A 178 -42.35 -7.85 -65.16
N GLY A 179 -42.99 -6.84 -64.56
CA GLY A 179 -43.91 -5.84 -65.08
C GLY A 179 -45.20 -5.89 -64.24
N GLY A 180 -45.67 -4.75 -63.75
CA GLY A 180 -47.01 -4.57 -63.14
C GLY A 180 -47.05 -4.80 -61.61
N ALA A 181 -47.20 -3.78 -60.76
CA ALA A 181 -48.35 -2.90 -60.55
C ALA A 181 -49.35 -3.41 -59.48
N SER A 182 -49.65 -2.48 -58.56
CA SER A 182 -50.95 -2.26 -57.88
C SER A 182 -51.49 -3.33 -56.91
N GLY A 183 -51.30 -3.05 -55.61
CA GLY A 183 -52.35 -2.55 -54.70
C GLY A 183 -53.59 -3.40 -54.41
N ARG A 184 -53.89 -3.60 -53.12
CA ARG A 184 -55.18 -3.20 -52.52
C ARG A 184 -55.21 -3.37 -51.00
N GLN A 185 -55.76 -2.34 -50.35
CA GLN A 185 -56.26 -2.33 -48.98
C GLN A 185 -57.36 -3.38 -48.77
N ARG A 186 -57.37 -3.97 -47.57
CA ARG A 186 -58.50 -3.85 -46.64
C ARG A 186 -57.96 -3.76 -45.22
#